data_AF-A0A0M8Y0Q0-F1
#
_entry.id   AF-A0A0M8Y0Q0-F1
#
_cell.length_a   1.000
_cell.length_b   1.000
_cell.length_c   1.000
_cell.angle_alpha   90.00
_cell.angle_beta   90.00
_cell.angle_gamma   90.00
#
_symmetry.space_group_name_H-M   'P 1'
#
loop_
_entity.id
_entity.type
_entity.pdbx_description
1 polymer ?
#
loop_
_entity_poly.entity_id
_entity_poly.type
_entity_poly.pdbx_seq_one_letter_code
_entity_poly.pdbx_strand_id
1 'polypeptide(L)'
;MSKLSPEQIARHAHDAGFRGQDLTIAVAVALAESGGDPRAHNATPPDNSYGLWQINMLGSMGPARRREFGLESNRELFDPAENARAANKISGDGQSWTPWTTYTSGAYKRHLDEARRGVEGMKRGGSQGGSGGGSRGGGSRGGGGFSVDLGVLRDYARRTRNSADDLTALGRRHVREVREIADDSFGRIGKQSGFADALDNFGAALRKQVKAVAHNTDALATSAGRSARAYQEQEDDIAGSLRGKVVSGGGEG
;
A
#
# COMPACT_ATOMS: atom_id res chain seq x y z
N MET A 1 22.59 19.29 0.64
CA MET A 1 21.52 18.98 -0.33
C MET A 1 20.19 19.07 0.39
N SER A 2 19.14 19.53 -0.28
CA SER A 2 17.81 19.73 0.31
C SER A 2 17.05 18.42 0.43
N LYS A 3 16.20 18.32 1.46
CA LYS A 3 15.19 17.27 1.58
C LYS A 3 14.28 17.25 0.36
N LEU A 4 13.81 16.06 -0.02
CA LEU A 4 12.83 15.89 -1.07
C LEU A 4 11.42 16.15 -0.55
N SER A 5 10.58 16.76 -1.40
CA SER A 5 9.16 16.93 -1.11
C SER A 5 8.43 15.59 -1.20
N PRO A 6 7.25 15.45 -0.56
CA PRO A 6 6.41 14.26 -0.69
C PRO A 6 6.08 13.90 -2.14
N GLU A 7 5.96 14.91 -3.01
CA GLU A 7 5.72 14.73 -4.44
C GLU A 7 6.93 14.14 -5.17
N GLN A 8 8.15 14.59 -4.84
CA GLN A 8 9.39 14.02 -5.37
C GLN A 8 9.59 12.58 -4.90
N ILE A 9 9.31 12.30 -3.62
CA ILE A 9 9.35 10.95 -3.07
C ILE A 9 8.32 10.05 -3.76
N ALA A 10 7.10 10.57 -4.00
CA ALA A 10 6.05 9.85 -4.71
C ALA A 10 6.48 9.46 -6.13
N ARG A 11 7.18 10.35 -6.86
CA ARG A 11 7.73 10.01 -8.19
C ARG A 11 8.68 8.82 -8.13
N HIS A 12 9.69 8.88 -7.26
CA HIS A 12 10.66 7.77 -7.14
C HIS A 12 9.98 6.46 -6.74
N ALA A 13 9.02 6.50 -5.80
CA ALA A 13 8.27 5.33 -5.39
C ALA A 13 7.39 4.79 -6.54
N HIS A 14 6.73 5.67 -7.29
CA HIS A 14 5.94 5.27 -8.45
C HIS A 14 6.83 4.65 -9.54
N ASP A 15 7.97 5.25 -9.85
CA ASP A 15 8.89 4.74 -10.86
C ASP A 15 9.50 3.38 -10.45
N ALA A 16 9.66 3.14 -9.15
CA ALA A 16 10.07 1.85 -8.60
C ALA A 16 8.98 0.77 -8.60
N GLY A 17 7.72 1.11 -8.94
CA GLY A 17 6.63 0.14 -9.10
C GLY A 17 5.50 0.23 -8.08
N PHE A 18 5.59 1.09 -7.06
CA PHE A 18 4.49 1.24 -6.10
C PHE A 18 3.26 1.88 -6.77
N ARG A 19 2.06 1.39 -6.46
CA ARG A 19 0.79 1.88 -7.03
C ARG A 19 -0.27 2.07 -5.94
N GLY A 20 -1.36 2.76 -6.30
CA GLY A 20 -2.55 2.90 -5.45
C GLY A 20 -2.23 3.36 -4.02
N GLN A 21 -2.78 2.64 -3.04
CA GLN A 21 -2.55 2.93 -1.62
C GLN A 21 -1.15 2.55 -1.14
N ASP A 22 -0.49 1.58 -1.79
CA ASP A 22 0.88 1.17 -1.46
C ASP A 22 1.88 2.29 -1.73
N LEU A 23 1.68 3.03 -2.83
CA LEU A 23 2.43 4.25 -3.13
C LEU A 23 2.30 5.31 -2.02
N THR A 24 1.09 5.50 -1.50
CA THR A 24 0.87 6.46 -0.40
C THR A 24 1.61 6.03 0.86
N ILE A 25 1.63 4.74 1.19
CA ILE A 25 2.38 4.25 2.35
C ILE A 25 3.88 4.28 2.12
N ALA A 26 4.36 3.98 0.91
CA ALA A 26 5.77 4.13 0.58
C ALA A 26 6.26 5.54 0.88
N VAL A 27 5.51 6.56 0.48
CA VAL A 27 5.84 7.96 0.77
C VAL A 27 5.77 8.24 2.28
N ALA A 28 4.72 7.78 2.97
CA ALA A 28 4.58 8.01 4.41
C ALA A 28 5.67 7.33 5.24
N VAL A 29 6.10 6.12 4.84
CA VAL A 29 7.22 5.38 5.45
C VAL A 29 8.53 6.13 5.19
N ALA A 30 8.81 6.55 3.96
CA ALA A 30 10.02 7.34 3.67
C ALA A 30 10.11 8.62 4.51
N LEU A 31 9.00 9.34 4.66
CA LEU A 31 8.93 10.54 5.50
C LEU A 31 9.15 10.22 6.98
N ALA A 32 8.61 9.10 7.47
CA ALA A 32 8.82 8.69 8.85
C ALA A 32 10.26 8.21 9.13
N GLU A 33 10.89 7.54 8.17
CA GLU A 33 12.24 6.99 8.28
C GLU A 33 13.33 8.05 8.17
N SER A 34 13.19 8.99 7.23
CA SER A 34 14.27 9.93 6.88
C SER A 34 13.88 11.41 6.98
N GLY A 35 12.60 11.70 7.19
CA GLY A 35 12.09 13.07 7.07
C GLY A 35 12.26 13.64 5.65
N GLY A 36 12.37 12.78 4.63
CA GLY A 36 12.61 13.14 3.24
C GLY A 36 14.07 13.44 2.89
N ASP A 37 15.03 13.12 3.75
CA ASP A 37 16.46 13.28 3.44
C ASP A 37 17.01 12.08 2.65
N PRO A 38 17.37 12.24 1.37
CA PRO A 38 17.94 11.15 0.57
C PRO A 38 19.34 10.73 1.04
N ARG A 39 19.99 11.51 1.89
CA ARG A 39 21.30 11.20 2.48
C ARG A 39 21.23 10.74 3.93
N ALA A 40 20.03 10.47 4.45
CA ALA A 40 19.89 9.89 5.77
C ALA A 40 20.70 8.59 5.90
N HIS A 41 21.52 8.50 6.94
CA HIS A 41 22.31 7.31 7.25
C HIS A 41 22.28 7.07 8.76
N ASN A 42 21.76 5.92 9.17
CA ASN A 42 21.87 5.44 10.53
C ASN A 42 22.94 4.34 10.59
N ALA A 43 24.09 4.63 11.21
CA ALA A 43 25.19 3.69 11.37
C ALA A 43 25.23 3.01 12.75
N THR A 44 24.19 3.18 13.57
CA THR A 44 24.14 2.69 14.95
C THR A 44 23.52 1.29 14.98
N PRO A 45 24.26 0.24 15.38
CA PRO A 45 23.71 -1.11 15.51
C PRO A 45 22.43 -1.14 16.37
N PRO A 46 21.40 -1.91 16.01
CA PRO A 46 21.36 -2.94 14.96
C PRO A 46 21.09 -2.43 13.52
N ASP A 47 21.29 -1.15 13.25
CA ASP A 47 21.12 -0.54 11.93
C ASP A 47 22.44 -0.16 11.25
N ASN A 48 22.45 -0.34 9.93
CA ASN A 48 23.34 0.34 9.00
C ASN A 48 22.49 0.71 7.78
N SER A 49 21.64 1.72 7.94
CA SER A 49 20.47 1.97 7.11
C SER A 49 20.59 3.24 6.28
N TYR A 50 20.29 3.17 4.98
CA TYR A 50 20.63 4.21 4.00
C TYR A 50 19.39 4.78 3.30
N GLY A 51 19.41 6.09 3.07
CA GLY A 51 18.50 6.81 2.18
C GLY A 51 17.08 6.97 2.71
N LEU A 52 16.17 7.32 1.81
CA LEU A 52 14.79 7.70 2.09
C LEU A 52 14.01 6.63 2.86
N TRP A 53 14.14 5.36 2.46
CA TRP A 53 13.46 4.21 3.05
C TRP A 53 14.33 3.45 4.06
N GLN A 54 15.46 4.02 4.48
CA GLN A 54 16.36 3.44 5.49
C GLN A 54 16.65 1.95 5.25
N ILE A 55 17.19 1.63 4.08
CA ILE A 55 17.51 0.25 3.70
C ILE A 55 18.69 -0.25 4.52
N ASN A 56 18.44 -1.15 5.47
CA ASN A 56 19.46 -1.74 6.34
C ASN A 56 20.46 -2.61 5.54
N MET A 57 21.74 -2.40 5.75
CA MET A 57 22.85 -3.10 5.11
C MET A 57 23.83 -3.69 6.14
N LEU A 58 23.39 -3.90 7.38
CA LEU A 58 24.22 -4.39 8.47
C LEU A 58 24.68 -5.84 8.23
N GLY A 59 25.95 -6.11 8.52
CA GLY A 59 26.52 -7.46 8.50
C GLY A 59 26.37 -8.18 7.16
N SER A 60 25.91 -9.43 7.20
CA SER A 60 25.73 -10.27 6.01
C SER A 60 24.61 -9.80 5.08
N MET A 61 23.70 -8.95 5.57
CA MET A 61 22.60 -8.40 4.78
C MET A 61 23.11 -7.48 3.67
N GLY A 62 24.16 -6.68 3.95
CA GLY A 62 24.72 -5.74 2.99
C GLY A 62 25.18 -6.42 1.69
N PRO A 63 26.12 -7.39 1.74
CA PRO A 63 26.54 -8.13 0.55
C PRO A 63 25.39 -8.87 -0.17
N ALA A 64 24.42 -9.41 0.57
CA ALA A 64 23.28 -10.12 -0.03
C ALA A 64 22.38 -9.15 -0.82
N ARG A 65 21.99 -8.03 -0.20
CA ARG A 65 21.16 -6.99 -0.83
C ARG A 65 21.85 -6.33 -2.02
N ARG A 66 23.16 -6.09 -1.94
CA ARG A 66 23.91 -5.57 -3.10
C ARG A 66 23.80 -6.48 -4.31
N ARG A 67 23.97 -7.79 -4.14
CA ARG A 67 23.77 -8.77 -5.23
C ARG A 67 22.32 -8.80 -5.71
N GLU A 68 21.37 -8.76 -4.78
CA GLU A 68 19.94 -8.85 -5.09
C GLU A 68 19.41 -7.61 -5.85
N PHE A 69 19.96 -6.44 -5.56
CA PHE A 69 19.53 -5.16 -6.12
C PHE A 69 20.46 -4.64 -7.22
N GLY A 70 21.57 -5.34 -7.51
CA GLY A 70 22.53 -4.94 -8.53
C GLY A 70 23.38 -3.72 -8.16
N LEU A 71 23.63 -3.51 -6.86
CA LEU A 71 24.40 -2.37 -6.35
C LEU A 71 25.89 -2.71 -6.27
N GLU A 72 26.76 -1.81 -6.73
CA GLU A 72 28.21 -1.93 -6.57
C GLU A 72 28.65 -1.61 -5.13
N SER A 73 27.95 -0.67 -4.48
CA SER A 73 28.25 -0.19 -3.13
C SER A 73 26.99 0.25 -2.36
N ASN A 74 27.08 0.32 -1.03
CA ASN A 74 25.97 0.84 -0.21
C ASN A 74 25.67 2.32 -0.49
N ARG A 75 26.63 3.08 -1.05
CA ARG A 75 26.47 4.53 -1.30
C ARG A 75 25.44 4.81 -2.39
N GLU A 76 25.19 3.86 -3.28
CA GLU A 76 24.14 3.96 -4.29
C GLU A 76 22.75 4.06 -3.66
N LEU A 77 22.55 3.57 -2.43
CA LEU A 77 21.29 3.75 -1.72
C LEU A 77 21.02 5.21 -1.28
N PHE A 78 21.96 6.14 -1.49
CA PHE A 78 21.70 7.58 -1.40
C PHE A 78 21.08 8.16 -2.68
N ASP A 79 21.11 7.41 -3.78
CA ASP A 79 20.29 7.73 -4.95
C ASP A 79 18.83 7.37 -4.66
N PRO A 80 17.88 8.33 -4.74
CA PRO A 80 16.48 8.08 -4.44
C PRO A 80 15.84 6.98 -5.29
N ALA A 81 16.27 6.81 -6.56
CA ALA A 81 15.69 5.82 -7.45
C ALA A 81 16.17 4.41 -7.10
N GLU A 82 17.47 4.23 -6.79
CA GLU A 82 17.99 2.94 -6.29
C GLU A 82 17.37 2.58 -4.93
N ASN A 83 17.26 3.56 -4.03
CA ASN A 83 16.64 3.35 -2.72
C ASN A 83 15.16 2.93 -2.83
N ALA A 84 14.41 3.55 -3.74
CA ALA A 84 13.01 3.21 -4.01
C ALA A 84 12.86 1.79 -4.59
N ARG A 85 13.73 1.39 -5.52
CA ARG A 85 13.74 0.02 -6.08
C ARG A 85 14.00 -1.04 -5.01
N ALA A 86 15.00 -0.80 -4.16
CA ALA A 86 15.28 -1.68 -3.04
C ALA A 86 14.10 -1.78 -2.06
N ALA A 87 13.47 -0.64 -1.73
CA ALA A 87 12.29 -0.61 -0.87
C ALA A 87 11.12 -1.40 -1.47
N ASN A 88 10.84 -1.21 -2.76
CA ASN A 88 9.78 -1.93 -3.47
C ASN A 88 9.99 -3.45 -3.40
N LYS A 89 11.21 -3.91 -3.71
CA LYS A 89 11.55 -5.33 -3.65
C LYS A 89 11.46 -5.92 -2.25
N ILE A 90 11.96 -5.23 -1.22
CA ILE A 90 11.88 -5.69 0.18
C ILE A 90 10.42 -5.78 0.66
N SER A 91 9.58 -4.85 0.21
CA SER A 91 8.16 -4.82 0.58
C SER A 91 7.30 -5.82 -0.19
N GLY A 92 7.85 -6.53 -1.18
CA GLY A 92 7.10 -7.37 -2.10
C GLY A 92 6.06 -6.56 -2.88
N ASP A 93 6.50 -5.54 -3.61
CA ASP A 93 5.65 -4.61 -4.36
C ASP A 93 4.68 -3.80 -3.48
N GLY A 94 5.05 -3.55 -2.22
CA GLY A 94 4.24 -2.82 -1.24
C GLY A 94 3.25 -3.68 -0.47
N GLN A 95 3.30 -5.00 -0.64
CA GLN A 95 2.36 -5.94 -0.03
C GLN A 95 2.59 -6.15 1.47
N SER A 96 3.83 -6.05 1.96
CA SER A 96 4.16 -6.10 3.39
C SER A 96 5.17 -5.02 3.78
N TRP A 97 4.87 -4.32 4.86
CA TRP A 97 5.71 -3.26 5.43
C TRP A 97 6.29 -3.65 6.79
N THR A 98 6.15 -4.91 7.19
CA THR A 98 6.68 -5.45 8.45
C THR A 98 8.19 -5.29 8.65
N PRO A 99 9.05 -5.18 7.61
CA PRO A 99 10.46 -4.86 7.82
C PRO A 99 10.72 -3.45 8.37
N TRP A 100 9.78 -2.51 8.25
CA TRP A 100 9.94 -1.13 8.70
C TRP A 100 9.29 -0.90 10.06
N THR A 101 10.11 -0.55 11.06
CA THR A 101 9.62 -0.26 12.41
C THR A 101 8.72 0.98 12.44
N THR A 102 8.96 1.97 11.57
CA THR A 102 8.06 3.13 11.44
C THR A 102 6.65 2.73 10.96
N TYR A 103 6.52 1.61 10.25
CA TYR A 103 5.24 1.03 9.89
C TYR A 103 4.60 0.29 11.07
N THR A 104 5.32 -0.66 11.68
CA THR A 104 4.77 -1.53 12.74
C THR A 104 4.43 -0.76 14.03
N SER A 105 5.21 0.26 14.37
CA SER A 105 4.89 1.19 15.48
C SER A 105 3.76 2.17 15.16
N GLY A 106 3.38 2.30 13.87
CA GLY A 106 2.39 3.25 13.40
C GLY A 106 2.89 4.69 13.26
N ALA A 107 4.19 4.96 13.42
CA ALA A 107 4.77 6.29 13.26
C ALA A 107 4.46 6.92 11.88
N TYR A 108 4.44 6.10 10.82
CA TYR A 108 4.11 6.54 9.45
C TYR A 108 2.73 7.18 9.33
N LYS A 109 1.77 6.86 10.21
CA LYS A 109 0.39 7.35 10.12
C LYS A 109 0.31 8.88 10.21
N ARG A 110 1.24 9.51 10.94
CA ARG A 110 1.34 10.98 11.03
C ARG A 110 1.67 11.65 9.69
N HIS A 111 2.27 10.90 8.77
CA HIS A 111 2.66 11.39 7.44
C HIS A 111 1.67 11.02 6.33
N LEU A 112 0.57 10.30 6.64
CA LEU A 112 -0.36 9.83 5.61
C LEU A 112 -1.04 10.96 4.84
N ASP A 113 -1.42 12.05 5.51
CA ASP A 113 -2.08 13.17 4.83
C ASP A 113 -1.12 13.95 3.94
N GLU A 114 0.13 14.11 4.40
CA GLU A 114 1.19 14.69 3.59
C GLU A 114 1.53 13.81 2.38
N ALA A 115 1.64 12.50 2.59
CA ALA A 115 1.89 11.53 1.53
C ALA A 115 0.77 11.53 0.47
N ARG A 116 -0.50 11.56 0.89
CA ARG A 116 -1.65 11.66 -0.03
C ARG A 116 -1.56 12.91 -0.89
N ARG A 117 -1.25 14.07 -0.30
CA ARG A 117 -1.05 15.32 -1.05
C ARG A 117 0.11 15.21 -2.04
N GLY A 118 1.21 14.58 -1.64
CA GLY A 118 2.36 14.32 -2.53
C GLY A 118 2.00 13.45 -3.73
N VAL A 119 1.28 12.34 -3.51
CA VAL A 119 0.83 11.43 -4.57
C VAL A 119 -0.14 12.13 -5.53
N GLU A 120 -1.09 12.92 -5.01
CA GLU A 120 -2.01 13.68 -5.85
C GLU A 120 -1.30 14.80 -6.64
N GLY A 121 -0.34 15.49 -6.03
CA GLY A 121 0.52 16.45 -6.72
C GLY A 121 1.28 15.82 -7.87
N MET A 122 1.87 14.65 -7.65
CA MET A 122 2.60 13.89 -8.66
C MET A 122 1.70 13.54 -9.86
N LYS A 123 0.49 13.03 -9.60
CA LYS A 123 -0.48 12.68 -10.67
C LYS A 123 -0.87 13.89 -11.51
N ARG A 124 -1.09 15.05 -10.87
CA ARG A 124 -1.43 16.31 -11.56
C ARG A 124 -0.28 16.81 -12.42
N GLY A 125 0.95 16.78 -11.89
CA GLY A 125 2.16 17.15 -12.63
C GLY A 125 2.44 16.24 -13.83
N GLY A 126 2.09 14.95 -13.74
CA GLY A 126 2.19 14.01 -14.86
C GLY A 126 1.15 14.21 -15.96
N SER A 127 -0.06 14.69 -15.64
CA SER A 127 -1.11 14.97 -16.63
C SER A 127 -0.88 16.26 -17.43
N GLN A 128 -0.05 17.19 -16.93
CA GLN A 128 0.19 18.48 -17.58
C GLN A 128 1.24 18.44 -18.72
N GLY A 129 1.81 17.26 -19.01
CA GLY A 129 2.74 17.03 -20.12
C GLY A 129 2.11 16.60 -21.46
N GLY A 130 0.78 16.46 -21.52
CA GLY A 130 0.03 16.11 -22.72
C GLY A 130 -0.85 17.26 -23.20
N SER A 131 -0.25 18.31 -23.77
CA SER A 131 -0.99 19.41 -24.39
C SER A 131 -0.87 19.33 -25.92
N GLY A 132 -1.97 18.90 -26.55
CA GLY A 132 -2.11 18.88 -28.00
C GLY A 132 -3.57 18.62 -28.40
N GLY A 133 -4.35 19.69 -28.53
CA GLY A 133 -5.60 19.71 -29.29
C GLY A 133 -6.88 19.78 -28.45
N GLY A 134 -7.55 20.94 -28.51
CA GLY A 134 -8.73 21.27 -27.71
C GLY A 134 -10.05 20.71 -28.24
N SER A 135 -11.11 20.83 -27.45
CA SER A 135 -12.25 21.69 -27.78
C SER A 135 -13.24 21.75 -26.60
N ARG A 136 -13.97 22.85 -26.57
CA ARG A 136 -14.93 23.26 -25.55
C ARG A 136 -16.25 22.48 -25.65
N GLY A 137 -16.92 22.34 -24.51
CA GLY A 137 -18.37 22.48 -24.42
C GLY A 137 -19.16 21.19 -24.20
N GLY A 138 -19.95 21.18 -23.12
CA GLY A 138 -20.97 20.17 -22.88
C GLY A 138 -21.26 19.98 -21.40
N GLY A 139 -22.04 20.87 -20.80
CA GLY A 139 -22.51 20.69 -19.44
C GLY A 139 -23.42 19.46 -19.33
N SER A 140 -23.24 18.68 -18.28
CA SER A 140 -24.27 17.76 -17.80
C SER A 140 -24.33 17.84 -16.28
N ARG A 141 -25.39 18.50 -15.80
CA ARG A 141 -25.90 18.36 -14.44
C ARG A 141 -26.69 17.05 -14.39
N GLY A 142 -26.42 16.19 -13.42
CA GLY A 142 -27.36 15.15 -12.99
C GLY A 142 -26.72 13.82 -12.63
N GLY A 143 -26.96 13.35 -11.41
CA GLY A 143 -26.74 11.96 -11.00
C GLY A 143 -25.62 11.77 -9.99
N GLY A 144 -25.88 12.12 -8.72
CA GLY A 144 -25.07 11.66 -7.59
C GLY A 144 -25.24 10.16 -7.40
N GLY A 145 -24.60 9.36 -8.26
CA GLY A 145 -24.40 7.94 -8.05
C GLY A 145 -23.08 7.74 -7.31
N PHE A 146 -23.09 7.01 -6.20
CA PHE A 146 -21.87 6.49 -5.59
C PHE A 146 -21.17 5.57 -6.61
N SER A 147 -20.27 6.11 -7.43
CA SER A 147 -19.38 5.30 -8.26
C SER A 147 -18.32 4.70 -7.35
N VAL A 148 -18.59 3.50 -6.84
CA VAL A 148 -17.61 2.74 -6.09
C VAL A 148 -16.55 2.25 -7.08
N ASP A 149 -15.34 2.79 -6.96
CA ASP A 149 -14.20 2.29 -7.72
C ASP A 149 -13.89 0.85 -7.26
N LEU A 150 -14.21 -0.11 -8.12
CA LEU A 150 -14.02 -1.54 -7.87
C LEU A 150 -12.54 -1.91 -7.68
N GLY A 151 -11.62 -1.13 -8.25
CA GLY A 151 -10.19 -1.25 -8.01
C GLY A 151 -9.84 -0.91 -6.56
N VAL A 152 -10.38 0.19 -6.05
CA VAL A 152 -10.16 0.62 -4.65
C VAL A 152 -10.69 -0.43 -3.66
N LEU A 153 -11.85 -1.02 -3.92
CA LEU A 153 -12.38 -2.09 -3.06
C LEU A 153 -11.54 -3.37 -3.11
N ARG A 154 -11.05 -3.76 -4.30
CA ARG A 154 -10.17 -4.93 -4.43
C ARG A 154 -8.83 -4.72 -3.74
N ASP A 155 -8.26 -3.53 -3.84
CA ASP A 155 -7.01 -3.16 -3.16
C ASP A 155 -7.20 -3.16 -1.65
N TYR A 156 -8.33 -2.62 -1.17
CA TYR A 156 -8.70 -2.68 0.24
C TYR A 156 -8.90 -4.12 0.76
N ALA A 157 -9.58 -4.97 -0.01
CA ALA A 157 -9.79 -6.38 0.34
C ALA A 157 -8.47 -7.17 0.38
N ARG A 158 -7.59 -6.99 -0.62
CA ARG A 158 -6.25 -7.59 -0.66
C ARG A 158 -5.43 -7.19 0.56
N ARG A 159 -5.41 -5.90 0.90
CA ARG A 159 -4.70 -5.42 2.07
C ARG A 159 -5.28 -5.90 3.39
N THR A 160 -6.60 -6.11 3.50
CA THR A 160 -7.18 -6.66 4.74
C THR A 160 -6.66 -8.08 4.99
N ARG A 161 -6.45 -8.89 3.93
CA ARG A 161 -5.78 -10.20 4.05
C ARG A 161 -4.32 -10.05 4.46
N ASN A 162 -3.56 -9.20 3.77
CA ASN A 162 -2.15 -9.00 4.09
C ASN A 162 -1.95 -8.43 5.51
N SER A 163 -2.85 -7.54 5.96
CA SER A 163 -2.86 -7.02 7.33
C SER A 163 -3.17 -8.12 8.33
N ALA A 164 -4.05 -9.07 7.99
CA ALA A 164 -4.28 -10.26 8.82
C ALA A 164 -3.03 -11.15 8.91
N ASP A 165 -2.30 -11.30 7.80
CA ASP A 165 -1.05 -12.07 7.74
C ASP A 165 0.10 -11.37 8.48
N ASP A 166 0.22 -10.04 8.35
CA ASP A 166 1.15 -9.21 9.11
C ASP A 166 0.82 -9.25 10.61
N LEU A 167 -0.46 -9.10 11.00
CA LEU A 167 -0.91 -9.28 12.39
C LEU A 167 -0.64 -10.69 12.90
N THR A 168 -0.69 -11.70 12.03
CA THR A 168 -0.31 -13.08 12.38
C THR A 168 1.18 -13.21 12.63
N ALA A 169 2.01 -12.62 11.79
CA ALA A 169 3.46 -12.63 11.94
C ALA A 169 3.91 -11.84 13.18
N LEU A 170 3.36 -10.64 13.38
CA LEU A 170 3.62 -9.79 14.55
C LEU A 170 3.10 -10.43 15.84
N GLY A 171 1.89 -10.98 15.83
CA GLY A 171 1.35 -11.72 16.97
C GLY A 171 2.23 -12.91 17.34
N ARG A 172 2.71 -13.70 16.37
CA ARG A 172 3.66 -14.80 16.63
C ARG A 172 4.99 -14.32 17.19
N ARG A 173 5.51 -13.18 16.74
CA ARG A 173 6.79 -12.64 17.22
C ARG A 173 6.66 -12.07 18.63
N HIS A 174 5.67 -11.21 18.87
CA HIS A 174 5.46 -10.60 20.17
C HIS A 174 4.95 -11.59 21.21
N VAL A 175 4.16 -12.61 20.85
CA VAL A 175 3.83 -13.69 21.80
C VAL A 175 5.08 -14.47 22.19
N ARG A 176 6.03 -14.72 21.27
CA ARG A 176 7.31 -15.35 21.64
C ARG A 176 8.11 -14.46 22.58
N GLU A 177 8.27 -13.18 22.26
CA GLU A 177 8.98 -12.21 23.11
C GLU A 177 8.29 -12.06 24.48
N VAL A 178 6.96 -11.96 24.54
CA VAL A 178 6.20 -11.91 25.80
C VAL A 178 6.27 -13.24 26.55
N ARG A 179 6.33 -14.38 25.86
CA ARG A 179 6.52 -15.70 26.49
C ARG A 179 7.92 -15.84 27.07
N GLU A 180 8.94 -15.34 26.39
CA GLU A 180 10.32 -15.28 26.89
C GLU A 180 10.41 -14.32 28.10
N ILE A 181 9.84 -13.12 27.99
CA ILE A 181 9.74 -12.15 29.11
C ILE A 181 8.92 -12.71 30.27
N ALA A 182 7.83 -13.44 30.01
CA ALA A 182 6.99 -14.04 31.05
C ALA A 182 7.65 -15.25 31.71
N ASP A 183 8.43 -16.04 30.95
CA ASP A 183 9.25 -17.12 31.50
C ASP A 183 10.38 -16.54 32.37
N ASP A 184 10.96 -15.39 31.99
CA ASP A 184 12.02 -14.69 32.75
C ASP A 184 11.50 -13.85 33.94
N SER A 185 10.31 -13.24 33.82
CA SER A 185 9.76 -12.27 34.81
C SER A 185 8.67 -12.85 35.71
N PHE A 186 7.96 -13.91 35.29
CA PHE A 186 6.81 -14.48 36.03
C PHE A 186 6.93 -15.99 36.30
N GLY A 187 7.93 -16.68 35.73
CA GLY A 187 8.20 -18.10 36.00
C GLY A 187 6.96 -18.99 35.96
N ARG A 188 6.87 -20.00 36.85
CA ARG A 188 5.74 -20.95 36.93
C ARG A 188 4.36 -20.31 37.11
N ILE A 189 4.26 -19.09 37.65
CA ILE A 189 2.99 -18.42 37.97
C ILE A 189 2.29 -17.94 36.68
N GLY A 190 3.05 -17.40 35.72
CA GLY A 190 2.52 -17.02 34.40
C GLY A 190 1.92 -18.21 33.66
N LYS A 191 2.59 -19.37 33.72
CA LYS A 191 2.10 -20.66 33.16
C LYS A 191 0.87 -21.22 33.89
N GLN A 192 0.77 -21.05 35.21
CA GLN A 192 -0.37 -21.52 36.01
C GLN A 192 -1.62 -20.64 35.88
N SER A 193 -1.46 -19.36 35.55
CA SER A 193 -2.57 -18.41 35.40
C SER A 193 -3.35 -18.52 34.09
N GLY A 194 -2.81 -19.22 33.07
CA GLY A 194 -3.41 -19.32 31.73
C GLY A 194 -3.35 -18.04 30.90
N PHE A 195 -2.65 -16.99 31.37
CA PHE A 195 -2.58 -15.70 30.68
C PHE A 195 -1.93 -15.78 29.29
N ALA A 196 -0.85 -16.56 29.15
CA ALA A 196 -0.18 -16.76 27.86
C ALA A 196 -1.12 -17.42 26.84
N ASP A 197 -1.86 -18.46 27.25
CA ASP A 197 -2.83 -19.15 26.41
C ASP A 197 -4.01 -18.22 26.05
N ALA A 198 -4.46 -17.38 26.99
CA ALA A 198 -5.51 -16.39 26.75
C ALA A 198 -5.09 -15.35 25.70
N LEU A 199 -3.84 -14.88 25.75
CA LEU A 199 -3.30 -13.93 24.79
C LEU A 199 -3.17 -14.55 23.39
N ASP A 200 -2.71 -15.81 23.30
CA ASP A 200 -2.63 -16.56 22.05
C ASP A 200 -4.02 -16.77 21.41
N ASN A 201 -5.00 -17.13 22.24
CA ASN A 201 -6.39 -17.32 21.82
C ASN A 201 -7.03 -16.00 21.37
N PHE A 202 -6.76 -14.90 22.07
CA PHE A 202 -7.20 -13.57 21.67
C PHE A 202 -6.62 -13.17 20.30
N GLY A 203 -5.31 -13.37 20.11
CA GLY A 203 -4.66 -13.15 18.82
C GLY A 203 -5.24 -14.03 17.70
N ALA A 204 -5.59 -15.29 18.00
CA ALA A 204 -6.28 -16.18 17.06
C ALA A 204 -7.68 -15.68 16.68
N ALA A 205 -8.46 -15.19 17.64
CA ALA A 205 -9.80 -14.65 17.41
C ALA A 205 -9.77 -13.39 16.54
N LEU A 206 -8.87 -12.44 16.85
CA LEU A 206 -8.67 -11.22 16.06
C LEU A 206 -8.34 -11.54 14.59
N ARG A 207 -7.39 -12.46 14.35
CA ARG A 207 -7.03 -12.91 12.99
C ARG A 207 -8.23 -13.49 12.24
N LYS A 208 -9.00 -14.36 12.90
CA LYS A 208 -10.19 -14.98 12.31
C LYS A 208 -11.21 -13.92 11.90
N GLN A 209 -11.41 -12.90 12.73
CA GLN A 209 -12.35 -11.81 12.46
C GLN A 209 -11.89 -10.93 11.29
N VAL A 210 -10.60 -10.54 11.24
CA VAL A 210 -10.05 -9.74 10.13
C VAL A 210 -10.13 -10.52 8.81
N LYS A 211 -9.79 -11.82 8.81
CA LYS A 211 -9.89 -12.67 7.62
C LYS A 211 -11.33 -12.78 7.11
N ALA A 212 -12.30 -12.91 8.02
CA ALA A 212 -13.72 -12.92 7.65
C ALA A 212 -14.18 -11.60 7.00
N VAL A 213 -13.76 -10.45 7.55
CA VAL A 213 -14.03 -9.12 6.96
C VAL A 213 -13.42 -9.01 5.56
N ALA A 214 -12.19 -9.50 5.37
CA ALA A 214 -11.52 -9.49 4.07
C ALA A 214 -12.28 -10.33 3.02
N HIS A 215 -12.74 -11.53 3.40
CA HIS A 215 -13.53 -12.40 2.51
C HIS A 215 -14.88 -11.78 2.15
N ASN A 216 -15.58 -11.18 3.11
CA ASN A 216 -16.85 -10.50 2.85
C ASN A 216 -16.67 -9.31 1.91
N THR A 217 -15.58 -8.55 2.08
CA THR A 217 -15.26 -7.41 1.20
C THR A 217 -14.94 -7.86 -0.23
N ASP A 218 -14.23 -8.98 -0.40
CA ASP A 218 -13.93 -9.56 -1.72
C ASP A 218 -15.17 -10.07 -2.43
N ALA A 219 -16.07 -10.72 -1.68
CA ALA A 219 -17.37 -11.16 -2.18
C ALA A 219 -18.23 -9.97 -2.60
N LEU A 220 -18.24 -8.90 -1.80
CA LEU A 220 -18.91 -7.63 -2.12
C LEU A 220 -18.33 -6.98 -3.39
N ALA A 221 -17.01 -6.88 -3.51
CA ALA A 221 -16.34 -6.32 -4.68
C ALA A 221 -16.62 -7.14 -5.95
N THR A 222 -16.64 -8.46 -5.84
CA THR A 222 -16.98 -9.36 -6.94
C THR A 222 -18.46 -9.25 -7.33
N SER A 223 -19.35 -9.13 -6.34
CA SER A 223 -20.78 -8.90 -6.56
C SER A 223 -21.01 -7.56 -7.27
N ALA A 224 -20.45 -6.48 -6.74
CA ALA A 224 -20.55 -5.14 -7.32
C ALA A 224 -19.98 -5.09 -8.74
N GLY A 225 -18.87 -5.78 -9.00
CA GLY A 225 -18.31 -5.87 -10.36
C GLY A 225 -19.19 -6.65 -11.33
N ARG A 226 -19.89 -7.69 -10.88
CA ARG A 226 -20.87 -8.41 -11.72
C ARG A 226 -22.10 -7.54 -12.00
N SER A 227 -22.62 -6.85 -10.98
CA SER A 227 -23.75 -5.93 -11.14
C SER A 227 -23.41 -4.79 -12.09
N ALA A 228 -22.23 -4.17 -11.96
CA ALA A 228 -21.80 -3.09 -12.85
C ALA A 228 -21.72 -3.54 -14.32
N ARG A 229 -21.19 -4.74 -14.60
CA ARG A 229 -21.16 -5.31 -15.95
C ARG A 229 -22.56 -5.60 -16.48
N ALA A 230 -23.44 -6.18 -15.67
CA ALA A 230 -24.81 -6.46 -16.06
C ALA A 230 -25.58 -5.17 -16.39
N TYR A 231 -25.35 -4.09 -15.63
CA TYR A 231 -25.92 -2.78 -15.95
C TYR A 231 -25.35 -2.19 -17.24
N GLN A 232 -24.04 -2.31 -17.49
CA GLN A 232 -23.43 -1.87 -18.75
C GLN A 232 -23.95 -2.65 -19.96
N GLU A 233 -24.04 -3.97 -19.87
CA GLU A 233 -24.62 -4.82 -20.92
C GLU A 233 -26.08 -4.44 -21.19
N GLN A 234 -26.85 -4.16 -20.14
CA GLN A 234 -28.24 -3.70 -20.29
C GLN A 234 -28.33 -2.30 -20.91
N GLU A 235 -27.43 -1.37 -20.55
CA GLU A 235 -27.35 -0.05 -21.20
C GLU A 235 -26.96 -0.14 -22.68
N ASP A 236 -26.01 -1.00 -23.02
CA ASP A 236 -25.56 -1.24 -24.40
C ASP A 236 -26.67 -1.90 -25.24
N ASP A 237 -27.42 -2.85 -24.66
CA ASP A 237 -28.58 -3.47 -25.31
C ASP A 237 -29.72 -2.47 -25.53
N ILE A 238 -29.99 -1.60 -24.54
CA ILE A 238 -30.98 -0.53 -24.67
C ILE A 238 -30.54 0.47 -25.74
N ALA A 239 -29.27 0.92 -25.72
CA ALA A 239 -28.71 1.82 -26.71
C ALA A 239 -28.73 1.21 -28.12
N GLY A 240 -28.45 -0.09 -28.24
CA GLY A 240 -28.54 -0.87 -29.48
C GLY A 240 -29.97 -0.98 -30.00
N SER A 241 -30.94 -1.25 -29.13
CA SER A 241 -32.36 -1.33 -29.49
C SER A 241 -32.94 0.01 -29.95
N LEU A 242 -32.49 1.12 -29.33
CA LEU A 242 -32.86 2.48 -29.72
C LEU A 242 -32.24 2.85 -31.07
N ARG A 243 -30.97 2.49 -31.33
CA ARG A 243 -30.34 2.66 -32.66
C ARG A 243 -31.04 1.85 -33.74
N GLY A 244 -31.45 0.62 -33.45
CA GLY A 244 -32.18 -0.26 -34.38
C GLY A 244 -33.56 0.27 -34.75
N LYS A 245 -34.29 0.85 -33.79
CA LYS A 245 -35.61 1.47 -34.04
C LYS A 245 -35.53 2.77 -34.85
N VAL A 246 -34.47 3.56 -34.68
CA VAL A 246 -34.27 4.80 -35.47
C VAL A 246 -33.96 4.50 -36.94
N VAL A 247 -33.29 3.38 -37.25
CA VAL A 247 -33.00 2.97 -38.64
C VAL A 247 -34.24 2.36 -39.34
N SER A 248 -35.16 1.74 -38.60
CA SER A 248 -36.38 1.11 -39.16
C SER A 248 -37.56 2.07 -39.38
N GLY A 249 -37.49 3.33 -38.92
CA GLY A 249 -38.61 4.28 -38.94
C GLY A 249 -38.55 5.35 -40.04
N GLY A 250 -37.59 5.29 -40.97
CA GLY A 250 -37.27 6.37 -41.91
C GLY A 250 -37.59 6.11 -43.38
N GLY A 251 -38.55 5.23 -43.71
CA GLY A 251 -38.75 4.80 -45.10
C GLY A 251 -40.17 4.44 -45.49
N GLU A 252 -41.17 5.26 -45.15
CA GLU A 252 -42.41 5.36 -45.94
C GLU A 252 -42.90 6.82 -45.87
N GLY A 253 -43.01 7.46 -47.05
CA GLY A 253 -43.39 8.84 -47.26
C GLY A 253 -43.03 9.29 -48.66
#